data_AF-G0QLS9-F1
#
_entry.id   AF-G0QLS9-F1
#
_cell.length_a   1.000
_cell.length_b   1.000
_cell.length_c   1.000
_cell.angle_alpha   90.00
_cell.angle_beta   90.00
_cell.angle_gamma   90.00
#
_symmetry.space_group_name_H-M   'P 1'
#
loop_
_entity.id
_entity.type
_entity.pdbx_description
1 polymer ?
#
loop_
_entity_poly.entity_id
_entity_poly.type
_entity_poly.pdbx_seq_one_letter_code
_entity_poly.pdbx_strand_id
1 'polypeptide(L)'
;MSQEIKNNTNLNNITNFIQKNKSKEGITIHEHLYRIIHKYLKNPNKLTNINNLELISQFLKKNCLNYTNPLTDKEVNNIPLAIAEHQEWIEQIKQLFKDIKKQQKNKQKLLFPNFYEQSQILQTASISFQEEESFQIHHSIRRLADQINASQMRFWGKFLTRGNDYYVAQCFYNNLNSDKMQNKDEQYGAGVNKYSYWVTQNVLDEWIELPLITAEQMQIAKQIKYICKGDLNANVQTYPHFNGKEKHFLKAQIVRITHGCELCPKGLYKLQDENDKEIEFEEEAFKLQDYQELLTLENWVHLNPIILKQGRVSLYVDPSLPEDIKEEKLEQLKNDDADTQVERLRDISQEKSPFAKGEEEEGDPNWIKREFGDLQQFNSQDEGTQLNYSVICFKNLTWPGAYLVSNSQQYCNIYIGYGLKQNQSPFLPVGPDDMQQEQDDTEEYPEPNPNVPPDVVETDSDEEKKEDTEDQ
;
A
#
# COMPACT_ATOMS: atom_id res chain seq x y z
N MET A 1 -29.38 60.72 24.51
CA MET A 1 -29.56 59.36 23.93
C MET A 1 -30.03 59.34 22.47
N SER A 2 -31.26 59.71 22.12
CA SER A 2 -31.77 59.52 20.73
C SER A 2 -31.07 60.38 19.66
N GLN A 3 -30.58 61.57 20.02
CA GLN A 3 -29.81 62.44 19.13
C GLN A 3 -28.34 62.03 19.02
N GLU A 4 -27.71 61.55 20.09
CA GLU A 4 -26.32 61.06 20.07
C GLU A 4 -26.17 59.78 19.24
N ILE A 5 -27.15 58.87 19.32
CA ILE A 5 -27.15 57.63 18.52
C ILE A 5 -27.30 57.96 17.02
N LYS A 6 -28.16 58.95 16.68
CA LYS A 6 -28.29 59.47 15.30
C LYS A 6 -27.03 60.17 14.80
N ASN A 7 -26.34 60.91 15.67
CA ASN A 7 -25.08 61.57 15.33
C ASN A 7 -23.95 60.55 15.09
N ASN A 8 -23.86 59.50 15.91
CA ASN A 8 -22.87 58.43 15.73
C ASN A 8 -23.12 57.60 14.46
N THR A 9 -24.37 57.32 14.12
CA THR A 9 -24.70 56.63 12.86
C THR A 9 -24.38 57.47 11.63
N ASN A 10 -24.64 58.78 11.68
CA ASN A 10 -24.23 59.70 10.62
C ASN A 10 -22.71 59.83 10.48
N LEU A 11 -21.96 59.88 11.60
CA LEU A 11 -20.50 59.92 11.57
C LEU A 11 -19.91 58.65 10.95
N ASN A 12 -20.46 57.49 11.28
CA ASN A 12 -20.05 56.21 10.69
C ASN A 12 -20.36 56.15 9.19
N ASN A 13 -21.49 56.70 8.76
CA ASN A 13 -21.83 56.80 7.34
C ASN A 13 -20.85 57.70 6.58
N ILE A 14 -20.44 58.83 7.17
CA ILE A 14 -19.44 59.74 6.59
C ILE A 14 -18.07 59.06 6.49
N THR A 15 -17.62 58.40 7.55
CA THR A 15 -16.34 57.67 7.56
C THR A 15 -16.34 56.57 6.50
N ASN A 16 -17.42 55.80 6.39
CA ASN A 16 -17.58 54.77 5.36
C ASN A 16 -17.57 55.37 3.94
N PHE A 17 -18.20 56.53 3.74
CA PHE A 17 -18.18 57.22 2.45
C PHE A 17 -16.76 57.68 2.07
N ILE A 18 -16.02 58.25 3.02
CA ILE A 18 -14.65 58.75 2.80
C ILE A 18 -13.66 57.60 2.55
N GLN A 19 -13.89 56.42 3.15
CA GLN A 19 -13.07 55.23 2.93
C GLN A 19 -13.39 54.48 1.62
N LYS A 20 -14.64 54.54 1.14
CA LYS A 20 -15.06 53.84 -0.10
C LYS A 20 -14.68 54.59 -1.37
N ASN A 21 -14.68 55.93 -1.35
CA ASN A 21 -14.39 56.72 -2.54
C ASN A 21 -12.88 56.76 -2.83
N LYS A 22 -12.50 56.25 -4.01
CA LYS A 22 -11.12 56.19 -4.49
C LYS A 22 -10.90 57.17 -5.63
N SER A 23 -9.71 57.76 -5.68
CA SER A 23 -9.24 58.53 -6.83
C SER A 23 -8.95 57.61 -8.03
N LYS A 24 -8.71 58.20 -9.22
CA LYS A 24 -8.28 57.45 -10.42
C LYS A 24 -7.01 56.62 -10.20
N GLU A 25 -6.21 56.99 -9.20
CA GLU A 25 -4.95 56.33 -8.82
C GLU A 25 -5.13 55.33 -7.66
N GLY A 26 -6.37 55.06 -7.24
CA GLY A 26 -6.70 54.05 -6.21
C GLY A 26 -6.62 54.51 -4.76
N ILE A 27 -6.07 55.70 -4.46
CA ILE A 27 -6.01 56.25 -3.09
C ILE A 27 -7.40 56.65 -2.61
N THR A 28 -7.77 56.23 -1.39
CA THR A 28 -9.02 56.63 -0.73
C THR A 28 -8.95 58.08 -0.23
N ILE A 29 -10.09 58.78 -0.17
CA ILE A 29 -10.13 60.14 0.37
C ILE A 29 -9.62 60.16 1.83
N HIS A 30 -9.95 59.11 2.60
CA HIS A 30 -9.49 58.93 3.98
C HIS A 30 -7.96 58.97 4.08
N GLU A 31 -7.30 58.17 3.27
CA GLU A 31 -5.84 58.03 3.29
C GLU A 31 -5.14 59.30 2.81
N HIS A 32 -5.70 59.98 1.81
CA HIS A 32 -5.15 61.25 1.33
C HIS A 32 -5.24 62.35 2.40
N LEU A 33 -6.39 62.48 3.07
CA LEU A 33 -6.58 63.45 4.15
C LEU A 33 -5.67 63.14 5.34
N TYR A 34 -5.55 61.86 5.72
CA TYR A 34 -4.62 61.41 6.76
C TYR A 34 -3.18 61.82 6.44
N ARG A 35 -2.72 61.59 5.19
CA ARG A 35 -1.36 61.97 4.76
C ARG A 35 -1.14 63.49 4.78
N ILE A 36 -2.14 64.28 4.39
CA ILE A 36 -2.08 65.76 4.50
C ILE A 36 -1.92 66.18 5.95
N ILE A 37 -2.81 65.71 6.83
CA ILE A 37 -2.81 66.06 8.26
C ILE A 37 -1.49 65.62 8.91
N HIS A 38 -1.04 64.41 8.62
CA HIS A 38 0.23 63.89 9.12
C HIS A 38 1.43 64.74 8.66
N LYS A 39 1.41 65.28 7.43
CA LYS A 39 2.47 66.17 6.93
C LYS A 39 2.48 67.53 7.64
N TYR A 40 1.30 68.07 7.97
CA TYR A 40 1.14 69.26 8.79
C TYR A 40 1.66 69.03 10.22
N LEU A 41 1.28 67.91 10.85
CA LEU A 41 1.75 67.53 12.18
C LEU A 41 3.25 67.35 12.25
N LYS A 42 3.88 66.83 11.20
CA LYS A 42 5.34 66.59 11.16
C LYS A 42 6.16 67.88 10.96
N ASN A 43 5.59 68.93 10.37
CA ASN A 43 6.29 70.20 10.08
C ASN A 43 5.49 71.43 10.56
N PRO A 44 5.18 71.55 11.86
CA PRO A 44 4.29 72.60 12.37
C PRO A 44 4.84 74.01 12.14
N ASN A 45 6.16 74.19 12.17
CA ASN A 45 6.79 75.52 12.07
C ASN A 45 6.90 76.07 10.62
N LYS A 46 6.76 75.21 9.60
CA LYS A 46 6.89 75.60 8.18
C LYS A 46 5.55 75.71 7.44
N LEU A 47 4.49 75.14 8.02
CA LEU A 47 3.18 74.98 7.38
C LEU A 47 2.07 75.58 8.23
N THR A 48 2.28 76.78 8.78
CA THR A 48 1.27 77.46 9.61
C THR A 48 0.10 78.04 8.81
N ASN A 49 0.29 78.28 7.50
CA ASN A 49 -0.74 78.87 6.66
C ASN A 49 -1.58 77.78 5.95
N ILE A 50 -2.92 77.87 6.10
CA ILE A 50 -3.91 77.01 5.42
C ILE A 50 -3.78 77.12 3.89
N ASN A 51 -3.27 78.23 3.38
CA ASN A 51 -3.03 78.44 1.95
C ASN A 51 -2.06 77.40 1.34
N ASN A 52 -1.25 76.72 2.17
CA ASN A 52 -0.33 75.68 1.70
C ASN A 52 -1.01 74.30 1.52
N LEU A 53 -2.29 74.14 1.91
CA LEU A 53 -2.98 72.86 1.85
C LEU A 53 -3.09 72.35 0.42
N GLU A 54 -3.38 73.25 -0.52
CA GLU A 54 -3.45 72.90 -1.94
C GLU A 54 -2.08 72.43 -2.47
N LEU A 55 -1.00 73.13 -2.13
CA LEU A 55 0.37 72.77 -2.50
C LEU A 55 0.77 71.42 -1.92
N ILE A 56 0.43 71.14 -0.66
CA ILE A 56 0.71 69.84 -0.02
C ILE A 56 -0.13 68.73 -0.65
N SER A 57 -1.40 69.00 -0.95
CA SER A 57 -2.28 68.04 -1.62
C SER A 57 -1.74 67.69 -3.01
N GLN A 58 -1.31 68.68 -3.79
CA GLN A 58 -0.66 68.46 -5.09
C GLN A 58 0.69 67.74 -4.95
N PHE A 59 1.51 68.12 -3.97
CA PHE A 59 2.80 67.48 -3.70
C PHE A 59 2.62 66.00 -3.33
N LEU A 60 1.65 65.69 -2.46
CA LEU A 60 1.35 64.31 -2.10
C LEU A 60 0.85 63.54 -3.31
N LYS A 61 -0.11 64.06 -4.09
CA LYS A 61 -0.58 63.38 -5.31
C LYS A 61 0.56 63.05 -6.28
N LYS A 62 1.51 63.98 -6.48
CA LYS A 62 2.65 63.78 -7.40
C LYS A 62 3.73 62.83 -6.87
N ASN A 63 3.91 62.74 -5.56
CA ASN A 63 5.01 61.97 -4.94
C ASN A 63 4.54 60.71 -4.22
N CYS A 64 3.25 60.36 -4.32
CA CYS A 64 2.76 59.09 -3.82
C CYS A 64 3.12 58.00 -4.84
N LEU A 65 4.12 57.19 -4.51
CA LEU A 65 4.34 55.92 -5.20
C LEU A 65 3.14 55.00 -4.91
N ASN A 66 2.17 55.01 -5.83
CA ASN A 66 1.11 54.01 -5.86
C ASN A 66 1.59 52.88 -6.75
N TYR A 67 2.10 51.82 -6.13
CA TYR A 67 2.20 50.54 -6.81
C TYR A 67 0.78 49.98 -6.91
N THR A 68 0.17 50.10 -8.10
CA THR A 68 -0.85 49.12 -8.47
C THR A 68 -0.12 47.82 -8.66
N ASN A 69 -0.48 46.77 -7.90
CA ASN A 69 0.02 45.44 -8.20
C ASN A 69 -0.21 45.20 -9.70
N PRO A 70 0.79 44.68 -10.42
CA PRO A 70 0.59 44.35 -11.82
C PRO A 70 -0.65 43.45 -11.91
N LEU A 71 -1.49 43.74 -12.90
CA LEU A 71 -2.61 42.85 -13.22
C LEU A 71 -2.05 41.45 -13.40
N THR A 72 -2.67 40.48 -12.75
CA THR A 72 -2.27 39.08 -12.91
C THR A 72 -2.41 38.67 -14.37
N ASP A 73 -1.61 37.70 -14.81
CA ASP A 73 -1.61 37.24 -16.21
C ASP A 73 -3.02 36.80 -16.68
N LYS A 74 -3.85 36.33 -15.74
CA LYS A 74 -5.29 36.06 -15.90
C LYS A 74 -6.12 37.31 -16.25
N GLU A 75 -5.86 38.42 -15.58
CA GLU A 75 -6.57 39.69 -15.78
C GLU A 75 -6.14 40.38 -17.08
N VAL A 76 -4.89 40.16 -17.53
CA VAL A 76 -4.35 40.76 -18.76
C VAL A 76 -4.71 39.93 -19.99
N ASN A 77 -4.54 38.61 -19.93
CA ASN A 77 -4.60 37.75 -21.10
C ASN A 77 -5.88 36.90 -21.19
N ASN A 78 -6.80 36.97 -20.21
CA ASN A 78 -7.96 36.08 -20.09
C ASN A 78 -7.60 34.59 -20.18
N ILE A 79 -6.34 34.24 -19.91
CA ILE A 79 -5.86 32.87 -19.87
C ILE A 79 -6.27 32.32 -18.50
N PRO A 80 -6.97 31.17 -18.42
CA PRO A 80 -7.13 30.48 -17.17
C PRO A 80 -5.73 30.17 -16.64
N LEU A 81 -5.37 30.84 -15.55
CA LEU A 81 -4.10 30.70 -14.88
C LEU A 81 -3.81 29.20 -14.75
N ALA A 82 -2.69 28.73 -15.31
CA ALA A 82 -2.22 27.35 -15.19
C ALA A 82 -1.74 27.11 -13.74
N ILE A 83 -2.64 27.30 -12.77
CA ILE A 83 -2.42 27.05 -11.34
C ILE A 83 -3.02 25.69 -10.95
N ALA A 84 -3.64 24.93 -11.87
CA ALA A 84 -4.43 23.74 -11.53
C ALA A 84 -3.72 22.78 -10.55
N GLU A 85 -2.48 22.38 -10.85
CA GLU A 85 -1.78 21.37 -10.03
C GLU A 85 -1.37 21.89 -8.63
N HIS A 86 -0.80 23.09 -8.55
CA HIS A 86 -0.35 23.63 -7.26
C HIS A 86 -1.52 24.10 -6.38
N GLN A 87 -2.63 24.57 -6.96
CA GLN A 87 -3.82 24.93 -6.20
C GLN A 87 -4.51 23.71 -5.61
N GLU A 88 -4.70 22.65 -6.41
CA GLU A 88 -5.27 21.39 -5.93
C GLU A 88 -4.42 20.81 -4.80
N TRP A 89 -3.10 20.78 -4.97
CA TRP A 89 -2.18 20.34 -3.92
C TRP A 89 -2.29 21.18 -2.64
N ILE A 90 -2.35 22.52 -2.74
CA ILE A 90 -2.54 23.41 -1.59
C ILE A 90 -3.88 23.14 -0.90
N GLU A 91 -4.95 22.89 -1.66
CA GLU A 91 -6.27 22.59 -1.11
C GLU A 91 -6.29 21.24 -0.40
N GLN A 92 -5.68 20.20 -0.98
CA GLN A 92 -5.52 18.89 -0.38
C GLN A 92 -4.72 18.98 0.94
N ILE A 93 -3.63 19.75 0.98
CA ILE A 93 -2.86 19.96 2.21
C ILE A 93 -3.65 20.72 3.26
N LYS A 94 -4.36 21.79 2.87
CA LYS A 94 -5.26 22.50 3.79
C LYS A 94 -6.33 21.58 4.36
N GLN A 95 -6.83 20.64 3.55
CA GLN A 95 -7.79 19.64 3.98
C GLN A 95 -7.15 18.66 4.97
N LEU A 96 -5.94 18.15 4.69
CA LEU A 96 -5.18 17.32 5.61
C LEU A 96 -5.03 17.98 6.98
N PHE A 97 -4.60 19.26 7.04
CA PHE A 97 -4.47 20.00 8.30
C PHE A 97 -5.79 20.19 9.05
N LYS A 98 -6.93 20.32 8.35
CA LYS A 98 -8.25 20.36 9.00
C LYS A 98 -8.59 19.01 9.62
N ASP A 99 -8.27 17.91 8.94
CA ASP A 99 -8.57 16.57 9.42
C ASP A 99 -7.69 16.21 10.62
N ILE A 100 -6.42 16.62 10.66
CA ILE A 100 -5.54 16.51 11.84
C ILE A 100 -6.20 17.14 13.10
N LYS A 101 -6.77 18.34 12.94
CA LYS A 101 -7.46 19.03 14.06
C LYS A 101 -8.73 18.31 14.52
N LYS A 102 -9.39 17.55 13.64
CA LYS A 102 -10.54 16.71 14.02
C LYS A 102 -10.08 15.44 14.73
N GLN A 103 -9.00 14.82 14.26
CA GLN A 103 -8.43 13.59 14.82
C GLN A 103 -7.98 13.77 16.27
N GLN A 104 -7.38 14.91 16.62
CA GLN A 104 -7.02 15.22 18.00
C GLN A 104 -8.22 15.19 18.98
N LYS A 105 -9.45 15.32 18.49
CA LYS A 105 -10.68 15.25 19.29
C LYS A 105 -11.24 13.83 19.42
N ASN A 106 -10.95 12.95 18.46
CA ASN A 106 -11.45 11.57 18.44
C ASN A 106 -10.39 10.60 18.98
N LYS A 107 -10.56 10.17 20.24
CA LYS A 107 -9.71 9.14 20.86
C LYS A 107 -10.26 7.74 20.59
N GLN A 108 -10.29 7.30 19.34
CA GLN A 108 -10.51 5.88 19.06
C GLN A 108 -9.28 5.07 19.51
N LYS A 109 -9.51 3.88 20.10
CA LYS A 109 -8.46 2.92 20.44
C LYS A 109 -7.99 2.22 19.15
N LEU A 110 -7.12 2.88 18.40
CA LEU A 110 -6.46 2.33 17.21
C LEU A 110 -5.02 1.97 17.60
N LEU A 111 -4.60 0.73 17.34
CA LEU A 111 -3.18 0.37 17.41
C LEU A 111 -2.48 0.86 16.14
N PHE A 112 -1.80 2.00 16.26
CA PHE A 112 -1.18 2.72 15.15
C PHE A 112 0.23 3.14 15.54
N PRO A 113 1.28 2.48 15.00
CA PRO A 113 2.65 2.91 15.19
C PRO A 113 2.85 4.33 14.64
N ASN A 114 3.60 5.16 15.37
CA ASN A 114 3.92 6.50 14.90
C ASN A 114 4.94 6.43 13.77
N PHE A 115 4.47 6.36 12.52
CA PHE A 115 5.36 6.31 11.36
C PHE A 115 6.31 7.51 11.27
N TYR A 116 5.91 8.69 11.77
CA TYR A 116 6.80 9.85 11.78
C TYR A 116 8.01 9.62 12.67
N GLU A 117 7.83 9.08 13.88
CA GLU A 117 8.95 8.69 14.76
C GLU A 117 9.76 7.53 14.17
N GLN A 118 9.12 6.57 13.52
CA GLN A 118 9.83 5.49 12.82
C GLN A 118 10.67 6.02 11.66
N SER A 119 10.22 7.07 10.96
CA SER A 119 10.98 7.67 9.87
C SER A 119 12.33 8.26 10.32
N GLN A 120 12.44 8.68 11.58
CA GLN A 120 13.71 9.17 12.14
C GLN A 120 14.75 8.06 12.27
N ILE A 121 14.36 6.87 12.75
CA ILE A 121 15.27 5.71 12.82
C ILE A 121 15.62 5.20 11.42
N LEU A 122 14.65 5.22 10.50
CA LEU A 122 14.86 4.84 9.10
C LEU A 122 15.88 5.79 8.45
N GLN A 123 15.76 7.10 8.68
CA GLN A 123 16.67 8.10 8.16
C GLN A 123 18.12 7.89 8.63
N THR A 124 18.33 7.55 9.91
CA THR A 124 19.65 7.18 10.44
C THR A 124 20.23 5.96 9.72
N ALA A 125 19.38 4.98 9.39
CA ALA A 125 19.75 3.81 8.57
C ALA A 125 19.92 4.11 7.07
N SER A 126 19.94 5.40 6.68
CA SER A 126 20.03 5.86 5.28
C SER A 126 18.87 5.40 4.39
N ILE A 127 17.71 5.11 4.98
CA ILE A 127 16.47 4.76 4.29
C ILE A 127 15.46 5.84 4.67
N SER A 128 15.18 6.82 3.82
CA SER A 128 14.29 7.91 4.22
C SER A 128 13.30 8.28 3.14
N PHE A 129 12.11 8.62 3.59
CA PHE A 129 11.22 9.55 2.91
C PHE A 129 11.62 10.96 3.34
N GLN A 130 11.23 11.98 2.58
CA GLN A 130 11.44 13.35 3.05
C GLN A 130 10.63 13.60 4.33
N GLU A 131 11.08 14.48 5.23
CA GLU A 131 10.39 14.75 6.50
C GLU A 131 8.93 15.17 6.27
N GLU A 132 8.71 16.02 5.26
CA GLU A 132 7.37 16.45 4.84
C GLU A 132 6.53 15.28 4.31
N GLU A 133 7.13 14.38 3.55
CA GLU A 133 6.48 13.19 2.99
C GLU A 133 6.12 12.20 4.11
N SER A 134 7.02 11.95 5.07
CA SER A 134 6.75 11.11 6.24
C SER A 134 5.61 11.64 7.10
N PHE A 135 5.54 12.96 7.28
CA PHE A 135 4.44 13.61 7.98
C PHE A 135 3.11 13.42 7.24
N GLN A 136 3.11 13.60 5.91
CA GLN A 136 1.94 13.38 5.07
C GLN A 136 1.50 11.90 5.06
N ILE A 137 2.44 10.95 4.99
CA ILE A 137 2.17 9.50 5.07
C ILE A 137 1.50 9.18 6.40
N HIS A 138 2.07 9.63 7.52
CA HIS A 138 1.51 9.37 8.85
C HIS A 138 0.06 9.84 8.97
N HIS A 139 -0.23 11.08 8.56
CA HIS A 139 -1.57 11.65 8.68
C HIS A 139 -2.56 11.12 7.65
N SER A 140 -2.13 10.79 6.43
CA SER A 140 -2.98 10.18 5.42
C SER A 140 -3.43 8.78 5.81
N ILE A 141 -2.54 7.96 6.36
CA ILE A 141 -2.87 6.62 6.88
C ILE A 141 -3.76 6.74 8.11
N ARG A 142 -3.50 7.72 8.99
CA ARG A 142 -4.39 7.99 10.13
C ARG A 142 -5.81 8.36 9.67
N ARG A 143 -5.92 9.20 8.63
CA ARG A 143 -7.20 9.56 8.00
C ARG A 143 -7.91 8.31 7.48
N LEU A 144 -7.19 7.44 6.76
CA LEU A 144 -7.73 6.18 6.27
C LEU A 144 -8.20 5.27 7.41
N ALA A 145 -7.41 5.14 8.48
CA ALA A 145 -7.75 4.32 9.65
C ALA A 145 -9.08 4.74 10.29
N ASP A 146 -9.29 6.05 10.45
CA ASP A 146 -10.53 6.58 11.02
C ASP A 146 -11.72 6.43 10.05
N GLN A 147 -11.49 6.50 8.73
CA GLN A 147 -12.54 6.29 7.71
C GLN A 147 -13.08 4.86 7.70
N ILE A 148 -12.18 3.87 7.80
CA ILE A 148 -12.55 2.45 7.76
C ILE A 148 -12.81 1.85 9.14
N ASN A 149 -12.64 2.64 10.22
CA ASN A 149 -12.63 2.18 11.61
C ASN A 149 -11.74 0.94 11.81
N ALA A 150 -10.49 1.04 11.35
CA ALA A 150 -9.51 -0.04 11.53
C ALA A 150 -9.23 -0.30 13.02
N SER A 151 -8.94 -1.55 13.38
CA SER A 151 -8.45 -1.87 14.73
C SER A 151 -6.93 -1.72 14.82
N GLN A 152 -6.23 -2.07 13.74
CA GLN A 152 -4.78 -1.96 13.62
C GLN A 152 -4.42 -1.43 12.24
N MET A 153 -3.45 -0.52 12.16
CA MET A 153 -2.96 -0.01 10.89
C MET A 153 -1.48 0.34 10.96
N ARG A 154 -0.74 0.01 9.90
CA ARG A 154 0.67 0.40 9.74
C ARG A 154 0.98 0.79 8.30
N PHE A 155 2.00 1.62 8.12
CA PHE A 155 2.62 1.78 6.82
C PHE A 155 3.42 0.52 6.49
N TRP A 156 3.17 -0.08 5.34
CA TRP A 156 3.88 -1.28 4.89
C TRP A 156 5.15 -0.91 4.13
N GLY A 157 5.05 0.15 3.30
CA GLY A 157 6.18 0.64 2.51
C GLY A 157 5.76 1.19 1.16
N LYS A 158 6.72 1.21 0.23
CA LYS A 158 6.55 1.75 -1.13
C LYS A 158 6.93 0.69 -2.18
N PHE A 159 5.99 0.38 -3.05
CA PHE A 159 6.18 -0.56 -4.16
C PHE A 159 6.52 0.23 -5.42
N LEU A 160 7.73 0.03 -5.93
CA LEU A 160 8.24 0.74 -7.11
C LEU A 160 7.68 0.12 -8.39
N THR A 161 7.31 0.96 -9.34
CA THR A 161 6.77 0.52 -10.63
C THR A 161 7.52 1.16 -11.80
N ARG A 162 7.14 0.82 -13.03
CA ARG A 162 7.65 1.51 -14.22
C ARG A 162 7.04 2.92 -14.39
N GLY A 163 5.85 3.13 -13.84
CA GLY A 163 5.11 4.39 -13.91
C GLY A 163 5.08 5.06 -12.54
N ASN A 164 3.87 5.26 -12.00
CA ASN A 164 3.71 5.80 -10.66
C ASN A 164 3.86 4.71 -9.60
N ASP A 165 4.65 4.99 -8.57
CA ASP A 165 4.86 4.09 -7.45
C ASP A 165 3.61 3.98 -6.57
N TYR A 166 3.49 2.88 -5.83
CA TYR A 166 2.41 2.67 -4.87
C TYR A 166 2.91 2.81 -3.43
N TYR A 167 2.31 3.71 -2.67
CA TYR A 167 2.36 3.70 -1.21
C TYR A 167 1.39 2.64 -0.72
N VAL A 168 1.83 1.79 0.22
CA VAL A 168 1.05 0.66 0.71
C VAL A 168 0.85 0.79 2.21
N ALA A 169 -0.40 0.68 2.65
CA ALA A 169 -0.77 0.57 4.05
C ALA A 169 -1.37 -0.81 4.31
N GLN A 170 -1.01 -1.39 5.45
CA GLN A 170 -1.52 -2.69 5.91
C GLN A 170 -2.42 -2.44 7.12
N CYS A 171 -3.60 -3.04 7.14
CA CYS A 171 -4.52 -2.90 8.26
C CYS A 171 -5.28 -4.18 8.56
N PHE A 172 -5.78 -4.23 9.79
CA PHE A 172 -6.85 -5.13 10.19
C PHE A 172 -8.09 -4.27 10.47
N TYR A 173 -9.21 -4.61 9.83
CA TYR A 173 -10.49 -3.98 10.09
C TYR A 173 -11.62 -5.00 9.91
N ASN A 174 -12.75 -4.78 10.55
CA ASN A 174 -13.89 -5.67 10.39
C ASN A 174 -14.64 -5.32 9.11
N ASN A 175 -14.30 -5.98 8.01
CA ASN A 175 -15.04 -5.85 6.76
C ASN A 175 -16.25 -6.80 6.76
N LEU A 176 -17.38 -6.31 7.25
CA LEU A 176 -18.67 -7.05 7.26
C LEU A 176 -19.17 -7.38 5.84
N ASN A 177 -18.65 -6.69 4.81
CA ASN A 177 -19.06 -6.81 3.41
C ASN A 177 -18.00 -7.45 2.52
N SER A 178 -17.04 -8.20 3.09
CA SER A 178 -16.04 -8.90 2.28
C SER A 178 -16.72 -9.90 1.33
N ASP A 179 -16.31 -9.88 0.05
CA ASP A 179 -16.75 -10.87 -0.92
C ASP A 179 -16.39 -12.27 -0.41
N LYS A 180 -17.38 -13.15 -0.31
CA LYS A 180 -17.13 -14.54 0.07
C LYS A 180 -16.30 -15.19 -1.02
N MET A 181 -15.11 -15.64 -0.65
CA MET A 181 -14.27 -16.45 -1.52
C MET A 181 -14.89 -17.84 -1.69
N GLN A 182 -14.51 -18.54 -2.76
CA GLN A 182 -14.87 -19.96 -2.90
C GLN A 182 -14.25 -20.77 -1.74
N ASN A 183 -14.87 -21.87 -1.33
CA ASN A 183 -14.38 -22.70 -0.22
C ASN A 183 -12.94 -23.22 -0.43
N LYS A 184 -12.46 -23.28 -1.67
CA LYS A 184 -11.09 -23.65 -2.03
C LYS A 184 -10.05 -22.58 -1.68
N ASP A 185 -10.46 -21.34 -1.46
CA ASP A 185 -9.59 -20.19 -1.22
C ASP A 185 -9.71 -19.72 0.24
N GLU A 186 -8.66 -19.09 0.76
CA GLU A 186 -8.66 -18.59 2.14
C GLU A 186 -9.51 -17.32 2.25
N GLN A 187 -10.45 -17.32 3.19
CA GLN A 187 -11.39 -16.22 3.41
C GLN A 187 -10.70 -14.97 4.00
N TYR A 188 -11.42 -13.85 4.00
CA TYR A 188 -11.01 -12.65 4.70
C TYR A 188 -10.63 -12.93 6.17
N GLY A 189 -9.48 -12.44 6.60
CA GLY A 189 -9.00 -12.62 7.98
C GLY A 189 -8.26 -13.95 8.23
N ALA A 190 -8.15 -14.83 7.23
CA ALA A 190 -7.46 -16.11 7.35
C ALA A 190 -6.28 -16.24 6.36
N GLY A 191 -5.21 -16.91 6.80
CA GLY A 191 -4.05 -17.27 5.98
C GLY A 191 -3.49 -16.11 5.16
N VAL A 192 -3.38 -16.28 3.83
CA VAL A 192 -2.86 -15.27 2.90
C VAL A 192 -3.70 -13.99 2.85
N ASN A 193 -4.99 -14.08 3.19
CA ASN A 193 -5.96 -12.98 3.22
C ASN A 193 -6.21 -12.45 4.65
N LYS A 194 -5.29 -12.73 5.59
CA LYS A 194 -5.34 -12.21 6.97
C LYS A 194 -5.37 -10.68 7.05
N TYR A 195 -4.59 -10.01 6.20
CA TYR A 195 -4.46 -8.55 6.20
C TYR A 195 -5.10 -7.92 4.97
N SER A 196 -5.70 -6.75 5.20
CA SER A 196 -6.15 -5.86 4.14
C SER A 196 -5.03 -4.90 3.79
N TYR A 197 -4.84 -4.68 2.49
CA TYR A 197 -3.83 -3.76 2.00
C TYR A 197 -4.50 -2.68 1.18
N TRP A 198 -4.13 -1.44 1.46
CA TRP A 198 -4.61 -0.25 0.79
C TRP A 198 -3.45 0.40 0.06
N VAL A 199 -3.71 0.88 -1.14
CA VAL A 199 -2.69 1.50 -1.98
C VAL A 199 -3.11 2.86 -2.49
N THR A 200 -2.14 3.75 -2.63
CA THR A 200 -2.32 5.03 -3.31
C THR A 200 -1.06 5.38 -4.09
N GLN A 201 -1.20 6.18 -5.15
CA GLN A 201 -0.06 6.76 -5.88
C GLN A 201 0.39 8.08 -5.27
N ASN A 202 -0.49 8.76 -4.54
CA ASN A 202 -0.22 10.01 -3.86
C ASN A 202 -0.89 9.97 -2.48
N VAL A 203 -0.10 10.22 -1.44
CA VAL A 203 -0.53 10.14 -0.03
C VAL A 203 -1.66 11.12 0.30
N LEU A 204 -1.84 12.18 -0.49
CA LEU A 204 -2.92 13.15 -0.31
C LEU A 204 -4.25 12.67 -0.89
N ASP A 205 -4.21 11.75 -1.85
CA ASP A 205 -5.38 11.22 -2.54
C ASP A 205 -6.10 10.14 -1.72
N GLU A 206 -7.17 9.59 -2.29
CA GLU A 206 -7.91 8.47 -1.71
C GLU A 206 -7.12 7.17 -1.85
N TRP A 207 -7.20 6.36 -0.81
CA TRP A 207 -6.59 5.04 -0.80
C TRP A 207 -7.57 4.01 -1.38
N ILE A 208 -7.04 3.06 -2.15
CA ILE A 208 -7.80 2.01 -2.82
C ILE A 208 -7.50 0.68 -2.15
N GLU A 209 -8.53 -0.04 -1.73
CA GLU A 209 -8.37 -1.40 -1.19
C GLU A 209 -7.95 -2.38 -2.29
N LEU A 210 -6.92 -3.18 -2.02
CA LEU A 210 -6.55 -4.28 -2.89
C LEU A 210 -7.48 -5.47 -2.68
N PRO A 211 -7.87 -6.16 -3.77
CA PRO A 211 -8.78 -7.30 -3.68
C PRO A 211 -8.16 -8.47 -2.91
N LEU A 212 -9.01 -9.40 -2.50
CA LEU A 212 -8.58 -10.69 -1.99
C LEU A 212 -7.90 -11.52 -3.08
N ILE A 213 -6.96 -12.37 -2.68
CA ILE A 213 -6.23 -13.24 -3.61
C ILE A 213 -6.74 -14.67 -3.54
N THR A 214 -6.65 -15.38 -4.65
CA THR A 214 -6.89 -16.82 -4.73
C THR A 214 -5.59 -17.60 -4.59
N ALA A 215 -5.70 -18.89 -4.24
CA ALA A 215 -4.55 -19.78 -4.16
C ALA A 215 -3.83 -19.92 -5.52
N GLU A 216 -4.62 -20.02 -6.61
CA GLU A 216 -4.11 -20.12 -7.99
C GLU A 216 -3.30 -18.88 -8.39
N GLN A 217 -3.81 -17.67 -8.10
CA GLN A 217 -3.06 -16.43 -8.34
C GLN A 217 -1.74 -16.41 -7.56
N MET A 218 -1.75 -16.87 -6.31
CA MET A 218 -0.53 -16.95 -5.49
C MET A 218 0.50 -17.95 -6.06
N GLN A 219 0.04 -19.09 -6.57
CA GLN A 219 0.91 -20.07 -7.24
C GLN A 219 1.56 -19.47 -8.49
N ILE A 220 0.77 -18.87 -9.37
CA ILE A 220 1.28 -18.30 -10.62
C ILE A 220 2.19 -17.12 -10.34
N ALA A 221 1.88 -16.28 -9.35
CA ALA A 221 2.76 -15.19 -8.92
C ALA A 221 4.16 -15.67 -8.51
N LYS A 222 4.28 -16.88 -7.92
CA LYS A 222 5.58 -17.48 -7.57
C LYS A 222 6.40 -17.89 -8.81
N GLN A 223 5.75 -18.17 -9.93
CA GLN A 223 6.36 -18.69 -11.16
C GLN A 223 6.69 -17.60 -12.19
N ILE A 224 6.22 -16.36 -11.99
CA ILE A 224 6.44 -15.25 -12.94
C ILE A 224 7.34 -14.16 -12.35
N LYS A 225 8.05 -13.45 -13.22
CA LYS A 225 8.71 -12.17 -12.91
C LYS A 225 8.08 -11.06 -13.74
N TYR A 226 7.39 -10.14 -13.06
CA TYR A 226 6.69 -9.02 -13.68
C TYR A 226 6.97 -7.74 -12.92
N ILE A 227 7.29 -6.66 -13.64
CA ILE A 227 7.44 -5.31 -13.08
C ILE A 227 6.12 -4.58 -13.32
N CYS A 228 5.49 -4.14 -12.24
CA CYS A 228 4.23 -3.39 -12.30
C CYS A 228 4.36 -2.13 -13.17
N LYS A 229 3.29 -1.77 -13.88
CA LYS A 229 3.25 -0.58 -14.73
C LYS A 229 2.90 0.69 -13.95
N GLY A 230 2.29 0.56 -12.77
CA GLY A 230 1.72 1.70 -12.05
C GLY A 230 0.29 1.98 -12.50
N ASP A 231 -0.45 0.97 -12.97
CA ASP A 231 -1.90 1.04 -13.18
C ASP A 231 -2.55 -0.22 -12.62
N LEU A 232 -3.40 -0.05 -11.59
CA LEU A 232 -4.07 -1.16 -10.89
C LEU A 232 -4.97 -1.98 -11.82
N ASN A 233 -5.43 -1.38 -12.92
CA ASN A 233 -6.32 -2.02 -13.88
C ASN A 233 -5.59 -2.60 -15.10
N ALA A 234 -4.26 -2.49 -15.16
CA ALA A 234 -3.48 -3.06 -16.25
C ALA A 234 -3.56 -4.59 -16.27
N ASN A 235 -3.59 -5.16 -17.48
CA ASN A 235 -3.53 -6.61 -17.68
C ASN A 235 -2.09 -7.11 -17.50
N VAL A 236 -1.94 -8.22 -16.78
CA VAL A 236 -0.66 -8.90 -16.56
C VAL A 236 -0.47 -9.92 -17.68
N GLN A 237 0.35 -9.58 -18.66
CA GLN A 237 0.65 -10.44 -19.80
C GLN A 237 1.89 -11.28 -19.50
N THR A 238 1.68 -12.48 -18.96
CA THR A 238 2.76 -13.43 -18.61
C THR A 238 2.43 -14.83 -19.05
N TYR A 239 3.46 -15.66 -19.15
CA TYR A 239 3.34 -17.12 -19.21
C TYR A 239 4.10 -17.71 -18.00
N PRO A 240 3.47 -18.52 -17.14
CA PRO A 240 2.05 -18.94 -17.18
C PRO A 240 1.06 -17.77 -17.02
N HIS A 241 -0.17 -17.98 -17.51
CA HIS A 241 -1.20 -16.93 -17.56
C HIS A 241 -1.65 -16.54 -16.15
N PHE A 242 -1.41 -15.29 -15.75
CA PHE A 242 -1.91 -14.79 -14.47
C PHE A 242 -3.38 -14.38 -14.59
N ASN A 243 -4.27 -15.15 -13.97
CA ASN A 243 -5.71 -14.89 -13.96
C ASN A 243 -6.07 -13.70 -13.04
N GLY A 244 -5.76 -12.49 -13.49
CA GLY A 244 -6.02 -11.26 -12.74
C GLY A 244 -5.38 -10.03 -13.36
N LYS A 245 -5.78 -8.87 -12.84
CA LYS A 245 -5.17 -7.57 -13.15
C LYS A 245 -3.97 -7.27 -12.24
N GLU A 246 -3.25 -6.19 -12.54
CA GLU A 246 -2.09 -5.72 -11.77
C GLU A 246 -2.39 -5.56 -10.27
N LYS A 247 -3.59 -5.11 -9.87
CA LYS A 247 -3.99 -5.06 -8.45
C LYS A 247 -3.92 -6.41 -7.71
N HIS A 248 -4.23 -7.52 -8.38
CA HIS A 248 -4.16 -8.87 -7.80
C HIS A 248 -2.71 -9.35 -7.73
N PHE A 249 -1.91 -9.06 -8.76
CA PHE A 249 -0.49 -9.38 -8.76
C PHE A 249 0.26 -8.58 -7.68
N LEU A 250 -0.02 -7.28 -7.56
CA LEU A 250 0.53 -6.41 -6.53
C LEU A 250 0.20 -6.94 -5.14
N LYS A 251 -1.07 -7.29 -4.88
CA LYS A 251 -1.49 -7.92 -3.62
C LYS A 251 -0.73 -9.22 -3.37
N ALA A 252 -0.60 -10.11 -4.36
CA ALA A 252 0.14 -11.36 -4.23
C ALA A 252 1.61 -11.11 -3.88
N GLN A 253 2.28 -10.16 -4.52
CA GLN A 253 3.67 -9.80 -4.20
C GLN A 253 3.82 -9.24 -2.79
N ILE A 254 2.93 -8.32 -2.39
CA ILE A 254 2.91 -7.76 -1.03
C ILE A 254 2.77 -8.89 -0.02
N VAL A 255 1.80 -9.80 -0.20
CA VAL A 255 1.56 -10.93 0.70
C VAL A 255 2.78 -11.84 0.79
N ARG A 256 3.44 -12.16 -0.34
CA ARG A 256 4.68 -12.96 -0.37
C ARG A 256 5.81 -12.32 0.41
N ILE A 257 6.00 -11.01 0.27
CA ILE A 257 7.02 -10.25 0.99
C ILE A 257 6.68 -10.21 2.48
N THR A 258 5.42 -9.93 2.84
CA THR A 258 4.97 -9.91 4.23
C THR A 258 5.19 -11.26 4.92
N HIS A 259 4.88 -12.37 4.25
CA HIS A 259 5.08 -13.72 4.81
C HIS A 259 6.55 -14.16 4.87
N GLY A 260 7.45 -13.50 4.14
CA GLY A 260 8.88 -13.85 4.09
C GLY A 260 9.82 -12.82 4.73
N CYS A 261 9.33 -11.65 5.14
CA CYS A 261 10.18 -10.54 5.59
C CYS A 261 9.62 -9.74 6.77
N GLU A 262 8.39 -10.00 7.24
CA GLU A 262 7.88 -9.32 8.42
C GLU A 262 8.38 -10.03 9.69
N LEU A 263 9.29 -9.35 10.39
CA LEU A 263 9.97 -9.86 11.58
C LEU A 263 9.42 -9.24 12.87
N CYS A 264 9.54 -9.96 13.97
CA CYS A 264 9.31 -9.43 15.30
C CYS A 264 10.45 -9.86 16.24
N PRO A 265 10.71 -9.09 17.31
CA PRO A 265 11.69 -9.51 18.31
C PRO A 265 11.19 -10.77 19.04
N LYS A 266 12.12 -11.66 19.38
CA LYS A 266 11.84 -12.91 20.08
C LYS A 266 11.26 -12.62 21.46
N GLY A 267 10.23 -13.38 21.85
CA GLY A 267 9.53 -13.20 23.13
C GLY A 267 8.36 -12.19 23.09
N LEU A 268 8.12 -11.51 21.97
CA LEU A 268 6.91 -10.66 21.83
C LEU A 268 5.62 -11.49 21.67
N TYR A 269 5.74 -12.63 20.99
CA TYR A 269 4.66 -13.57 20.77
C TYR A 269 5.09 -14.96 21.22
N LYS A 270 4.14 -15.72 21.76
CA LYS A 270 4.28 -17.15 22.07
C LYS A 270 3.31 -17.98 21.25
N LEU A 271 3.63 -19.27 21.10
CA LEU A 271 2.69 -20.23 20.53
C LEU A 271 1.55 -20.48 21.52
N GLN A 272 0.35 -20.69 21.01
CA GLN A 272 -0.80 -21.05 21.84
C GLN A 272 -0.68 -22.51 22.31
N ASP A 273 -0.91 -22.77 23.60
CA ASP A 273 -0.76 -24.10 24.20
C ASP A 273 -1.64 -25.19 23.54
N GLU A 274 -2.79 -24.79 22.99
CA GLU A 274 -3.74 -25.70 22.32
C GLU A 274 -3.45 -25.88 20.82
N ASN A 275 -2.73 -24.94 20.18
CA ASN A 275 -2.51 -24.93 18.75
C ASN A 275 -1.20 -24.22 18.37
N ASP A 276 -0.14 -25.00 18.16
CA ASP A 276 1.21 -24.53 17.78
C ASP A 276 1.27 -23.73 16.46
N LYS A 277 0.16 -23.65 15.70
CA LYS A 277 0.07 -22.83 14.49
C LYS A 277 -0.34 -21.39 14.78
N GLU A 278 -1.02 -21.16 15.88
CA GLU A 278 -1.52 -19.85 16.31
C GLU A 278 -0.55 -19.19 17.31
N ILE A 279 -0.56 -17.86 17.32
CA ILE A 279 0.30 -17.06 18.18
C ILE A 279 -0.54 -16.16 19.07
N GLU A 280 -0.13 -16.06 20.33
CA GLU A 280 -0.72 -15.17 21.32
C GLU A 280 0.29 -14.10 21.74
N PHE A 281 -0.23 -12.94 22.15
CA PHE A 281 0.61 -11.87 22.67
C PHE A 281 1.12 -12.26 24.05
N GLU A 282 2.41 -12.06 24.32
CA GLU A 282 2.94 -12.30 25.66
C GLU A 282 2.38 -11.25 26.63
N GLU A 283 1.67 -11.68 27.67
CA GLU A 283 1.00 -10.77 28.62
C GLU A 283 1.98 -10.05 29.55
N GLU A 284 3.18 -10.61 29.73
CA GLU A 284 4.25 -9.93 30.45
C GLU A 284 4.66 -8.65 29.72
N ALA A 285 5.04 -7.62 30.49
CA ALA A 285 5.45 -6.33 29.94
C ALA A 285 6.71 -6.49 29.08
N PHE A 286 6.52 -6.79 27.79
CA PHE A 286 7.60 -6.99 26.84
C PHE A 286 8.43 -5.70 26.74
N LYS A 287 9.67 -5.79 27.23
CA LYS A 287 10.68 -4.76 27.03
C LYS A 287 11.57 -5.23 25.89
N LEU A 288 11.83 -4.35 24.93
CA LEU A 288 12.84 -4.61 23.91
C LEU A 288 14.16 -4.96 24.59
N GLN A 289 14.78 -6.01 24.05
CA GLN A 289 16.09 -6.47 24.48
C GLN A 289 17.15 -5.38 24.35
N ASP A 290 18.25 -5.55 25.08
CA ASP A 290 19.36 -4.61 25.02
C ASP A 290 19.98 -4.55 23.62
N TYR A 291 20.64 -3.44 23.31
CA TYR A 291 21.21 -3.19 21.99
C TYR A 291 22.08 -4.35 21.45
N GLN A 292 22.92 -4.94 22.32
CA GLN A 292 23.81 -6.05 21.95
C GLN A 292 23.03 -7.31 21.58
N GLU A 293 21.88 -7.53 22.22
CA GLU A 293 21.00 -8.66 21.91
C GLU A 293 20.25 -8.41 20.60
N LEU A 294 19.79 -7.19 20.33
CA LEU A 294 19.12 -6.83 19.07
C LEU A 294 20.03 -6.98 17.84
N LEU A 295 21.35 -7.00 18.03
CA LEU A 295 22.35 -7.25 16.96
C LEU A 295 22.43 -8.73 16.55
N THR A 296 21.94 -9.63 17.38
CA THR A 296 21.98 -11.08 17.17
C THR A 296 20.79 -11.52 16.32
N LEU A 297 21.06 -12.32 15.28
CA LEU A 297 20.04 -12.81 14.35
C LEU A 297 19.00 -13.71 15.03
N GLU A 298 19.40 -14.49 16.03
CA GLU A 298 18.52 -15.41 16.77
C GLU A 298 17.39 -14.71 17.55
N ASN A 299 17.54 -13.40 17.79
CA ASN A 299 16.56 -12.59 18.51
C ASN A 299 15.47 -12.01 17.60
N TRP A 300 15.51 -12.31 16.30
CA TRP A 300 14.51 -11.91 15.33
C TRP A 300 13.83 -13.13 14.72
N VAL A 301 12.50 -13.16 14.78
CA VAL A 301 11.70 -14.29 14.32
C VAL A 301 10.63 -13.84 13.32
N HIS A 302 10.22 -14.75 12.43
CA HIS A 302 9.15 -14.46 11.46
C HIS A 302 7.78 -14.38 12.13
N LEU A 303 7.09 -13.26 11.94
CA LEU A 303 5.76 -13.05 12.49
C LEU A 303 4.71 -13.92 11.77
N ASN A 304 4.79 -13.98 10.45
CA ASN A 304 3.80 -14.65 9.61
C ASN A 304 4.22 -16.08 9.26
N PRO A 305 3.25 -17.00 9.06
CA PRO A 305 3.56 -18.35 8.60
C PRO A 305 4.05 -18.31 7.15
N ILE A 306 4.70 -19.38 6.69
CA ILE A 306 5.16 -19.47 5.30
C ILE A 306 4.01 -19.85 4.36
N ILE A 307 4.12 -19.41 3.10
CA ILE A 307 3.14 -19.76 2.05
C ILE A 307 3.58 -21.04 1.36
N LEU A 308 2.75 -22.08 1.44
CA LEU A 308 2.96 -23.41 0.85
C LEU A 308 2.98 -23.38 -0.69
N LYS A 309 3.44 -24.46 -1.33
CA LYS A 309 3.42 -24.63 -2.79
C LYS A 309 1.99 -24.58 -3.35
N GLN A 310 0.99 -24.97 -2.55
CA GLN A 310 -0.43 -24.80 -2.88
C GLN A 310 -0.89 -23.32 -3.00
N GLY A 311 -0.06 -22.36 -2.59
CA GLY A 311 -0.43 -20.93 -2.59
C GLY A 311 -1.29 -20.51 -1.40
N ARG A 312 -1.37 -21.37 -0.38
CA ARG A 312 -2.10 -21.16 0.87
C ARG A 312 -1.15 -21.21 2.07
N VAL A 313 -1.62 -20.77 3.23
CA VAL A 313 -0.92 -21.00 4.50
C VAL A 313 -1.33 -22.36 5.09
N SER A 314 -2.59 -22.72 4.91
CA SER A 314 -3.16 -23.99 5.36
C SER A 314 -3.35 -24.96 4.19
N LEU A 315 -2.99 -26.24 4.41
CA LEU A 315 -3.25 -27.30 3.44
C LEU A 315 -4.75 -27.46 3.22
N TYR A 316 -5.14 -27.62 1.95
CA TYR A 316 -6.52 -27.85 1.56
C TYR A 316 -6.65 -29.10 0.70
N VAL A 317 -7.60 -29.94 1.09
CA VAL A 317 -8.05 -31.10 0.33
C VAL A 317 -9.55 -30.95 0.13
N ASP A 318 -10.03 -31.23 -1.08
CA ASP A 318 -11.44 -31.10 -1.43
C ASP A 318 -12.31 -31.97 -0.50
N PRO A 319 -13.25 -31.37 0.25
CA PRO A 319 -14.17 -32.10 1.12
C PRO A 319 -15.06 -33.11 0.39
N SER A 320 -15.25 -32.99 -0.93
CA SER A 320 -16.09 -33.89 -1.73
C SER A 320 -15.44 -35.23 -2.08
N LEU A 321 -14.13 -35.38 -1.88
CA LEU A 321 -13.41 -36.62 -2.18
C LEU A 321 -13.68 -37.74 -1.13
N PRO A 322 -13.61 -39.03 -1.51
CA PRO A 322 -13.61 -40.15 -0.56
C PRO A 322 -12.47 -40.04 0.48
N GLU A 323 -12.68 -40.57 1.69
CA GLU A 323 -11.71 -40.46 2.80
C GLU A 323 -10.34 -41.07 2.47
N ASP A 324 -10.32 -42.26 1.85
CA ASP A 324 -9.07 -42.92 1.44
C ASP A 324 -8.21 -42.03 0.51
N ILE A 325 -8.87 -41.38 -0.47
CA ILE A 325 -8.20 -40.49 -1.44
C ILE A 325 -7.79 -39.16 -0.78
N LYS A 326 -8.53 -38.71 0.24
CA LYS A 326 -8.18 -37.49 0.99
C LYS A 326 -6.90 -37.68 1.79
N GLU A 327 -6.77 -38.81 2.48
CA GLU A 327 -5.56 -39.13 3.25
C GLU A 327 -4.35 -39.24 2.33
N GLU A 328 -4.48 -39.97 1.21
CA GLU A 328 -3.43 -40.11 0.22
C GLU A 328 -2.98 -38.74 -0.35
N LYS A 329 -3.93 -37.88 -0.75
CA LYS A 329 -3.62 -36.53 -1.24
C LYS A 329 -3.01 -35.65 -0.16
N LEU A 330 -3.46 -35.77 1.09
CA LEU A 330 -2.90 -34.99 2.19
C LEU A 330 -1.45 -35.39 2.47
N GLU A 331 -1.13 -36.68 2.42
CA GLU A 331 0.24 -37.18 2.54
C GLU A 331 1.11 -36.72 1.36
N GLN A 332 0.61 -36.80 0.13
CA GLN A 332 1.30 -36.27 -1.05
C GLN A 332 1.61 -34.77 -0.88
N LEU A 333 0.63 -33.96 -0.48
CA LEU A 333 0.83 -32.53 -0.25
C LEU A 333 1.82 -32.24 0.88
N LYS A 334 1.80 -33.03 1.96
CA LYS A 334 2.78 -32.91 3.05
C LYS A 334 4.19 -33.24 2.58
N ASN A 335 4.34 -34.27 1.75
CA ASN A 335 5.63 -34.65 1.17
C ASN A 335 6.14 -33.59 0.19
N ASP A 336 5.25 -33.06 -0.66
CA ASP A 336 5.60 -32.00 -1.61
C ASP A 336 6.04 -30.72 -0.90
N ASP A 337 5.39 -30.36 0.21
CA ASP A 337 5.71 -29.19 1.03
C ASP A 337 6.72 -29.47 2.16
N ALA A 338 7.30 -30.67 2.24
CA ALA A 338 8.23 -31.04 3.32
C ALA A 338 9.41 -30.05 3.44
N ASP A 339 9.96 -29.59 2.32
CA ASP A 339 11.04 -28.59 2.28
C ASP A 339 10.59 -27.18 2.64
N THR A 340 9.27 -26.92 2.58
CA THR A 340 8.68 -25.59 2.78
C THR A 340 8.09 -25.44 4.17
N GLN A 341 7.76 -26.53 4.86
CA GLN A 341 7.25 -26.46 6.23
C GLN A 341 8.37 -26.04 7.18
N VAL A 342 8.14 -24.91 7.83
CA VAL A 342 9.05 -24.30 8.80
C VAL A 342 8.25 -24.07 10.08
N GLU A 343 8.88 -24.29 11.22
CA GLU A 343 8.29 -24.02 12.52
C GLU A 343 7.83 -22.56 12.64
N ARG A 344 6.75 -22.33 13.39
CA ARG A 344 6.27 -20.97 13.67
C ARG A 344 7.29 -20.25 14.54
N LEU A 345 7.42 -18.93 14.33
CA LEU A 345 8.39 -18.10 15.05
C LEU A 345 9.84 -18.56 14.88
N ARG A 346 10.17 -19.16 13.72
CA ARG A 346 11.55 -19.49 13.35
C ARG A 346 12.43 -18.26 13.34
N ASP A 347 13.63 -18.38 13.88
CA ASP A 347 14.64 -17.32 13.86
C ASP A 347 15.30 -17.16 12.48
N ILE A 348 15.78 -15.95 12.22
CA ILE A 348 16.36 -15.59 10.92
C ILE A 348 17.81 -16.09 10.71
N SER A 349 18.47 -16.63 11.75
CA SER A 349 19.86 -17.13 11.63
C SER A 349 19.92 -18.40 10.79
N GLN A 350 18.84 -19.19 10.82
CA GLN A 350 18.72 -20.43 10.07
C GLN A 350 18.40 -20.21 8.57
N GLU A 351 18.18 -18.96 8.14
CA GLU A 351 17.91 -18.64 6.74
C GLU A 351 19.18 -18.50 5.92
N LYS A 352 19.28 -19.30 4.85
CA LYS A 352 20.41 -19.28 3.93
C LYS A 352 20.25 -18.20 2.87
N SER A 353 21.36 -17.55 2.53
CA SER A 353 21.43 -16.54 1.47
C SER A 353 21.08 -17.11 0.09
N PRO A 354 20.41 -16.31 -0.77
CA PRO A 354 20.21 -16.66 -2.18
C PRO A 354 21.51 -16.56 -3.00
N PHE A 355 22.61 -16.06 -2.43
CA PHE A 355 23.91 -15.92 -3.10
C PHE A 355 24.95 -16.80 -2.40
N ALA A 356 24.76 -18.11 -2.40
CA ALA A 356 25.74 -19.04 -1.82
C ALA A 356 27.08 -18.92 -2.57
N LYS A 357 28.16 -18.61 -1.84
CA LYS A 357 29.52 -18.58 -2.37
C LYS A 357 30.17 -19.95 -2.17
N GLY A 358 30.09 -20.82 -3.17
CA GLY A 358 30.85 -22.08 -3.19
C GLY A 358 30.40 -23.14 -2.17
N GLU A 359 31.19 -24.23 -2.08
CA GLU A 359 30.95 -25.46 -1.31
C GLU A 359 31.21 -25.31 0.21
N GLU A 360 31.10 -24.12 0.79
CA GLU A 360 31.20 -23.95 2.24
C GLU A 360 29.87 -24.42 2.90
N GLU A 361 29.97 -25.36 3.85
CA GLU A 361 28.81 -26.02 4.48
C GLU A 361 27.93 -25.05 5.30
N GLU A 362 28.49 -23.95 5.78
CA GLU A 362 27.78 -22.84 6.42
C GLU A 362 27.57 -21.70 5.42
N GLY A 363 26.43 -21.72 4.73
CA GLY A 363 26.06 -20.64 3.80
C GLY A 363 25.88 -19.29 4.51
N ASP A 364 26.26 -18.20 3.83
CA ASP A 364 26.02 -16.82 4.30
C ASP A 364 24.55 -16.61 4.74
N PRO A 365 24.29 -15.78 5.77
CA PRO A 365 22.93 -15.49 6.23
C PRO A 365 22.13 -14.69 5.17
N ASN A 366 20.83 -14.95 5.07
CA ASN A 366 19.93 -14.20 4.17
C ASN A 366 19.76 -12.71 4.57
N TRP A 367 20.00 -12.39 5.85
CA TRP A 367 19.87 -11.05 6.40
C TRP A 367 21.24 -10.44 6.69
N ILE A 368 21.54 -9.34 6.01
CA ILE A 368 22.76 -8.56 6.25
C ILE A 368 22.47 -7.51 7.30
N LYS A 369 23.24 -7.53 8.40
CA LYS A 369 23.17 -6.49 9.44
C LYS A 369 24.16 -5.36 9.19
N ARG A 370 23.75 -4.13 9.52
CA ARG A 370 24.58 -2.93 9.54
C ARG A 370 24.19 -2.06 10.72
N GLU A 371 25.19 -1.45 11.34
CA GLU A 371 25.00 -0.51 12.45
C GLU A 371 25.23 0.92 11.93
N PHE A 372 24.42 1.85 12.41
CA PHE A 372 24.43 3.26 12.02
C PHE A 372 24.36 4.17 13.26
N GLY A 373 24.84 5.40 13.12
CA GLY A 373 24.84 6.39 14.20
C GLY A 373 26.09 6.29 15.09
N ASP A 374 25.96 6.72 16.34
CA ASP A 374 27.03 6.68 17.33
C ASP A 374 27.00 5.36 18.09
N LEU A 375 28.05 4.55 17.94
CA LEU A 375 28.20 3.24 18.58
C LEU A 375 28.64 3.34 20.05
N GLN A 376 28.87 4.55 20.57
CA GLN A 376 29.28 4.75 21.94
C GLN A 376 28.14 4.43 22.92
N GLN A 377 28.45 3.62 23.93
CA GLN A 377 27.55 3.35 25.05
C GLN A 377 27.64 4.50 26.06
N PHE A 378 26.50 5.08 26.41
CA PHE A 378 26.39 6.13 27.41
C PHE A 378 25.80 5.56 28.70
N ASN A 379 26.36 5.94 29.85
CA ASN A 379 25.77 5.60 31.14
C ASN A 379 24.52 6.46 31.35
N SER A 380 23.36 5.83 31.60
CA SER A 380 22.16 6.54 32.02
C SER A 380 22.32 7.13 33.43
N GLN A 381 21.47 8.10 33.77
CA GLN A 381 21.34 8.62 35.14
C GLN A 381 20.74 7.57 36.10
N ASP A 382 20.03 6.57 35.55
CA ASP A 382 19.53 5.42 36.30
C ASP A 382 20.60 4.32 36.37
N GLU A 383 20.99 3.92 37.59
CA GLU A 383 22.00 2.89 37.83
C GLU A 383 21.67 1.59 37.09
N GLY A 384 22.55 1.18 36.17
CA GLY A 384 22.48 -0.13 35.49
C GLY A 384 21.95 -0.12 34.06
N THR A 385 21.48 1.00 33.51
CA THR A 385 21.00 1.06 32.12
C THR A 385 22.03 1.74 31.21
N GLN A 386 22.61 1.00 30.26
CA GLN A 386 23.43 1.58 29.20
C GLN A 386 22.51 2.11 28.09
N LEU A 387 22.60 3.41 27.80
CA LEU A 387 21.89 4.03 26.68
C LEU A 387 22.75 3.90 25.43
N ASN A 388 22.19 3.28 24.41
CA ASN A 388 22.74 3.32 23.07
C ASN A 388 21.74 3.99 22.11
N TYR A 389 22.22 4.98 21.36
CA TYR A 389 21.46 5.72 20.37
C TYR A 389 21.74 5.25 18.94
N SER A 390 22.58 4.22 18.75
CA SER A 390 22.78 3.62 17.44
C SER A 390 21.54 2.89 16.96
N VAL A 391 21.51 2.73 15.64
CA VAL A 391 20.42 2.09 14.91
C VAL A 391 20.98 0.89 14.17
N ILE A 392 20.28 -0.24 14.29
CA ILE A 392 20.61 -1.47 13.60
C ILE A 392 19.67 -1.59 12.40
N CYS A 393 20.21 -1.93 11.24
CA CYS A 393 19.45 -2.21 10.04
C CYS A 393 19.79 -3.60 9.52
N PHE A 394 18.77 -4.44 9.37
CA PHE A 394 18.83 -5.71 8.67
C PHE A 394 18.24 -5.55 7.28
N LYS A 395 18.97 -6.04 6.27
CA LYS A 395 18.56 -6.04 4.86
C LYS A 395 18.39 -7.48 4.39
N ASN A 396 17.23 -7.79 3.82
CA ASN A 396 16.97 -9.10 3.21
C ASN A 396 17.61 -9.20 1.82
N LEU A 397 18.27 -10.34 1.52
CA LEU A 397 18.87 -10.60 0.21
C LEU A 397 17.91 -11.25 -0.77
N THR A 398 17.00 -12.11 -0.29
CA THR A 398 15.96 -12.77 -1.09
C THR A 398 14.94 -11.76 -1.65
N TRP A 399 14.59 -10.75 -0.87
CA TRP A 399 13.70 -9.67 -1.25
C TRP A 399 14.42 -8.33 -1.09
N PRO A 400 15.20 -7.91 -2.11
CA PRO A 400 15.83 -6.61 -2.11
C PRO A 400 14.79 -5.51 -1.92
N GLY A 401 15.01 -4.68 -0.91
CA GLY A 401 14.08 -3.64 -0.51
C GLY A 401 13.36 -3.91 0.81
N ALA A 402 13.39 -5.15 1.33
CA ALA A 402 12.92 -5.43 2.68
C ALA A 402 13.99 -5.07 3.71
N TYR A 403 13.61 -4.19 4.63
CA TYR A 403 14.45 -3.71 5.71
C TYR A 403 13.73 -3.85 7.05
N LEU A 404 14.48 -4.30 8.04
CA LEU A 404 14.10 -4.19 9.45
C LEU A 404 15.06 -3.22 10.09
N VAL A 405 14.55 -2.17 10.72
CA VAL A 405 15.36 -1.17 11.41
C VAL A 405 14.93 -1.12 12.87
N SER A 406 15.88 -1.18 13.79
CA SER A 406 15.62 -1.18 15.22
C SER A 406 16.56 -0.24 15.97
N ASN A 407 16.03 0.37 17.02
CA ASN A 407 16.81 1.01 18.07
C ASN A 407 16.39 0.41 19.44
N SER A 408 16.91 0.95 20.53
CA SER A 408 16.61 0.51 21.90
C SER A 408 15.14 0.69 22.35
N GLN A 409 14.32 1.42 21.58
CA GLN A 409 12.96 1.79 21.97
C GLN A 409 11.87 1.27 21.01
N GLN A 410 12.19 1.10 19.73
CA GLN A 410 11.26 0.77 18.67
C GLN A 410 11.95 0.00 17.55
N TYR A 411 11.14 -0.74 16.79
CA TYR A 411 11.54 -1.39 15.56
C TYR A 411 10.52 -1.12 14.44
N CYS A 412 10.96 -1.20 13.19
CA CYS A 412 10.15 -0.92 12.01
C CYS A 412 10.51 -1.88 10.88
N ASN A 413 9.51 -2.61 10.39
CA ASN A 413 9.60 -3.39 9.15
C ASN A 413 9.09 -2.55 7.99
N ILE A 414 9.91 -2.35 6.96
CA ILE A 414 9.53 -1.59 5.78
C ILE A 414 10.02 -2.24 4.49
N TYR A 415 9.21 -2.18 3.44
CA TYR A 415 9.61 -2.59 2.09
C TYR A 415 9.68 -1.39 1.13
N ILE A 416 10.80 -1.24 0.43
CA ILE A 416 10.97 -0.26 -0.66
C ILE A 416 11.68 -0.93 -1.84
N GLY A 417 10.94 -1.26 -2.89
CA GLY A 417 11.50 -1.94 -4.06
C GLY A 417 10.46 -2.40 -5.09
N TYR A 418 10.94 -3.12 -6.10
CA TYR A 418 10.13 -3.59 -7.25
C TYR A 418 9.35 -4.89 -7.01
N GLY A 419 9.49 -5.51 -5.82
CA GLY A 419 8.86 -6.79 -5.50
C GLY A 419 9.37 -7.96 -6.34
N LEU A 420 10.67 -7.98 -6.66
CA LEU A 420 11.30 -9.09 -7.39
C LEU A 420 12.11 -9.98 -6.44
N LYS A 421 11.76 -11.27 -6.38
CA LYS A 421 12.49 -12.26 -5.59
C LYS A 421 13.82 -12.62 -6.25
N GLN A 422 14.88 -12.63 -5.47
CA GLN A 422 16.20 -13.19 -5.80
C GLN A 422 16.27 -14.61 -5.25
N ASN A 423 16.78 -15.53 -6.07
CA ASN A 423 16.96 -16.94 -5.73
C ASN A 423 18.39 -17.35 -6.10
N GLN A 424 18.85 -18.48 -5.55
CA GLN A 424 20.12 -19.11 -5.94
C GLN A 424 20.13 -19.51 -7.42
N SER A 425 19.02 -20.09 -7.89
CA SER A 425 18.84 -20.40 -9.29
C SER A 425 18.40 -19.15 -10.07
N PRO A 426 18.95 -18.94 -11.28
CA PRO A 426 18.43 -17.92 -12.17
C PRO A 426 16.96 -18.24 -12.48
N PHE A 427 16.20 -17.19 -12.76
CA PHE A 427 14.82 -17.37 -13.18
C PHE A 427 14.78 -18.06 -14.54
N LEU A 428 14.13 -19.23 -14.58
CA LEU A 428 13.87 -19.96 -15.80
C LEU A 428 12.40 -19.74 -16.17
N PRO A 429 12.11 -19.15 -17.34
CA PRO A 429 10.75 -19.09 -17.87
C PRO A 429 10.16 -20.48 -17.96
N VAL A 430 8.90 -20.63 -17.57
CA VAL A 430 8.18 -21.90 -17.68
C VAL A 430 8.01 -22.23 -19.16
N GLY A 431 8.30 -23.47 -19.54
CA GLY A 431 8.07 -23.97 -20.90
C GLY A 431 6.60 -24.28 -21.15
N PRO A 432 6.16 -24.35 -22.43
CA PRO A 432 4.80 -24.79 -22.77
C PRO A 432 4.45 -26.14 -22.13
N ASP A 433 3.16 -26.35 -21.86
CA ASP A 433 2.66 -27.64 -21.39
C ASP A 433 2.90 -28.73 -22.45
N ASP A 434 3.10 -29.96 -22.00
CA ASP A 434 3.29 -31.10 -22.88
C ASP A 434 2.07 -31.29 -23.79
N MET A 435 2.32 -31.75 -25.02
CA MET A 435 1.24 -32.10 -25.94
C MET A 435 0.41 -33.23 -25.31
N GLN A 436 -0.91 -33.11 -25.41
CA GLN A 436 -1.81 -34.17 -24.96
C GLN A 436 -1.49 -35.46 -25.73
N GLN A 437 -1.41 -36.57 -25.00
CA GLN A 437 -1.26 -37.87 -25.62
C GLN A 437 -2.51 -38.17 -26.46
N GLU A 438 -2.31 -38.76 -27.62
CA GLU A 438 -3.40 -39.28 -28.43
C GLU A 438 -4.13 -40.37 -27.65
N GLN A 439 -5.42 -40.54 -27.93
CA GLN A 439 -6.16 -41.67 -27.37
C GLN A 439 -5.55 -42.96 -27.92
N ASP A 440 -5.49 -44.00 -27.09
CA ASP A 440 -5.08 -45.32 -27.56
C ASP A 440 -5.94 -45.74 -28.74
N ASP A 441 -5.29 -46.27 -29.79
CA ASP A 441 -5.99 -46.77 -30.98
C ASP A 441 -7.05 -47.80 -30.55
N THR A 442 -8.24 -47.67 -31.12
CA THR A 442 -9.29 -48.69 -30.92
C THR A 442 -8.85 -49.98 -31.59
N GLU A 443 -9.11 -51.13 -30.95
CA GLU A 443 -8.84 -52.42 -31.55
C GLU A 443 -9.52 -52.48 -32.93
N GLU A 444 -8.73 -52.71 -33.98
CA GLU A 444 -9.24 -52.92 -35.33
C GLU A 444 -10.14 -54.15 -35.32
N TYR A 445 -11.46 -53.94 -35.27
CA TYR A 445 -12.40 -55.01 -35.53
C TYR A 445 -12.24 -55.45 -36.98
N PRO A 446 -12.19 -56.76 -37.26
CA PRO A 446 -12.14 -57.24 -38.64
C PRO A 446 -13.30 -56.62 -39.41
N GLU A 447 -13.01 -56.11 -40.62
CA GLU A 447 -14.04 -55.61 -41.52
C GLU A 447 -15.19 -56.62 -41.54
N PRO A 448 -16.46 -56.18 -41.44
CA PRO A 448 -17.61 -57.07 -41.51
C PRO A 448 -17.60 -57.70 -42.91
N ASN A 449 -16.95 -58.84 -43.02
CA ASN A 449 -16.76 -59.56 -44.25
C ASN A 449 -18.06 -60.34 -44.47
N PRO A 450 -18.90 -60.01 -45.46
CA PRO A 450 -20.11 -60.76 -45.75
C PRO A 450 -19.71 -62.06 -46.46
N ASN A 451 -19.05 -62.97 -45.74
CA ASN A 451 -18.84 -64.36 -46.17
C ASN A 451 -20.11 -65.20 -46.02
N VAL A 452 -21.17 -64.63 -45.43
CA VAL A 452 -22.52 -65.16 -45.52
C VAL A 452 -23.25 -64.30 -46.56
N PRO A 453 -23.64 -64.85 -47.73
CA PRO A 453 -24.49 -64.13 -48.66
C PRO A 453 -25.77 -63.73 -47.92
N PRO A 454 -26.33 -62.53 -48.15
CA PRO A 454 -27.61 -62.16 -47.57
C PRO A 454 -28.65 -63.22 -47.95
N ASP A 455 -29.50 -63.60 -46.99
CA ASP A 455 -30.58 -64.57 -47.21
C ASP A 455 -31.34 -64.18 -48.48
N VAL A 456 -31.47 -65.14 -49.39
CA VAL A 456 -32.24 -64.97 -50.62
C VAL A 456 -33.66 -64.62 -50.20
N VAL A 457 -34.05 -63.37 -50.42
CA VAL A 457 -35.45 -62.95 -50.34
C VAL A 457 -36.18 -63.80 -51.37
N GLU A 458 -37.05 -64.72 -50.91
CA GLU A 458 -37.93 -65.47 -51.80
C GLU A 458 -38.68 -64.47 -52.66
N THR A 459 -38.44 -64.50 -53.97
CA THR A 459 -39.25 -63.81 -54.94
C THR A 459 -40.62 -64.47 -54.92
N ASP A 460 -41.62 -63.77 -54.38
CA ASP A 460 -43.04 -64.08 -54.63
C ASP A 460 -43.24 -64.10 -56.15
N SER A 461 -43.22 -65.30 -56.73
CA SER A 461 -43.61 -65.51 -58.11
C SER A 461 -45.12 -65.44 -58.18
N ASP A 462 -45.62 -64.31 -58.67
CA ASP A 462 -46.94 -64.17 -59.26
C ASP A 462 -47.11 -65.25 -60.35
N GLU A 463 -47.81 -66.35 -60.04
CA GLU A 463 -48.45 -67.19 -61.05
C GLU A 463 -49.96 -66.92 -61.02
N GLU A 464 -50.35 -66.06 -61.97
CA GLU A 464 -51.72 -65.82 -62.38
C GLU A 464 -52.47 -67.13 -62.69
N LYS A 465 -53.65 -67.20 -62.09
CA LYS A 465 -54.78 -68.06 -62.46
C LYS A 465 -54.92 -68.23 -63.98
N LYS A 466 -54.99 -69.49 -64.43
CA LYS A 466 -55.94 -69.89 -65.46
C LYS A 466 -56.72 -71.10 -65.00
N GLU A 467 -58.01 -70.86 -64.80
CA GLU A 467 -59.08 -71.85 -64.74
C GLU A 467 -59.09 -72.64 -66.05
N ASP A 468 -59.32 -73.94 -65.97
CA ASP A 468 -60.13 -74.66 -66.94
C ASP A 468 -61.03 -75.65 -66.19
N THR A 469 -62.33 -75.39 -66.31
CA THR A 469 -63.48 -76.21 -65.94
C THR A 469 -63.79 -77.23 -67.03
N GLU A 470 -63.74 -78.52 -66.71
CA GLU A 470 -64.54 -79.65 -67.24
C GLU A 470 -64.62 -80.64 -66.05
N ASP A 471 -65.74 -81.12 -65.50
CA ASP A 471 -67.05 -81.51 -66.04
C ASP A 471 -68.12 -81.54 -64.91
N GLN A 472 -69.39 -81.48 -65.35
CA GLN A 472 -70.69 -81.77 -64.69
C GLN A 472 -71.53 -80.62 -64.11
#